data_AF-A0A3P8MAG1-F1
#
_entry.id   AF-A0A3P8MAG1-F1
#
_cell.length_a   1.000
_cell.length_b   1.000
_cell.length_c   1.000
_cell.angle_alpha   90.00
_cell.angle_beta   90.00
_cell.angle_gamma   90.00
#
_symmetry.space_group_name_H-M   'P 1'
#
loop_
_entity.id
_entity.type
_entity.pdbx_description
1 polymer ?
#
loop_
_entity_poly.entity_id
_entity_poly.type
_entity_poly.pdbx_seq_one_letter_code
_entity_poly.pdbx_strand_id
1 'polypeptide(L)'
;MARWQPNARERLETAAFALFAEQGYESTTVAQIAERAGLTERTFFRHYTDKKEVLFWGQSLLEETLAAQATEAAPEAAPIDVVEAAFATMARMIAGRGTLPFERQRVIDATPALRERELHKMDALARTLATTLAGRGAAARAARVLAGAGVAAFTAAYEEWIAAEGAVDLEDVTRRAFADLRDGAGGR
;
A
#
# COMPACT_ATOMS: atom_id res chain seq x y z
N MET A 1 -15.94 27.75 -17.68
CA MET A 1 -15.83 27.13 -16.34
C MET A 1 -15.76 25.63 -16.51
N ALA A 2 -14.59 25.01 -16.35
CA ALA A 2 -14.44 23.57 -16.54
C ALA A 2 -15.16 22.82 -15.41
N ARG A 3 -16.31 22.25 -15.75
CA ARG A 3 -17.08 21.32 -14.93
C ARG A 3 -16.15 20.18 -14.54
N TRP A 4 -15.91 20.00 -13.23
CA TRP A 4 -15.17 18.86 -12.68
C TRP A 4 -15.64 17.59 -13.40
N GLN A 5 -14.74 16.94 -14.13
CA GLN A 5 -15.06 15.63 -14.66
C GLN A 5 -14.87 14.63 -13.53
N PRO A 6 -15.87 13.78 -13.22
CA PRO A 6 -15.64 12.65 -12.33
C PRO A 6 -14.43 11.88 -12.86
N ASN A 7 -13.56 11.43 -11.95
CA ASN A 7 -12.34 10.64 -12.23
C ASN A 7 -11.06 11.43 -12.60
N ALA A 8 -10.97 12.73 -12.28
CA ALA A 8 -9.71 13.49 -12.45
C ALA A 8 -8.50 12.81 -11.78
N ARG A 9 -8.73 12.26 -10.58
CA ARG A 9 -7.84 11.39 -9.80
C ARG A 9 -7.22 10.26 -10.63
N GLU A 10 -8.08 9.38 -11.13
CA GLU A 10 -7.74 8.16 -11.86
C GLU A 10 -7.06 8.47 -13.21
N ARG A 11 -7.51 9.56 -13.88
CA ARG A 11 -6.89 10.03 -15.12
C ARG A 11 -5.45 10.49 -14.90
N LEU A 12 -5.17 11.18 -13.79
CA LEU A 12 -3.81 11.59 -13.45
C LEU A 12 -2.91 10.39 -13.12
N GLU A 13 -3.42 9.41 -12.38
CA GLU A 13 -2.67 8.16 -12.11
C GLU A 13 -2.35 7.41 -13.40
N THR A 14 -3.36 7.16 -14.22
CA THR A 14 -3.20 6.44 -15.50
C THR A 14 -2.21 7.15 -16.41
N ALA A 15 -2.31 8.47 -16.54
CA ALA A 15 -1.37 9.26 -17.34
C ALA A 15 0.06 9.23 -16.78
N ALA A 16 0.21 9.23 -15.45
CA ALA A 16 1.51 9.15 -14.81
C ALA A 16 2.17 7.78 -15.01
N PHE A 17 1.45 6.68 -14.80
CA PHE A 17 1.98 5.34 -15.00
C PHE A 17 2.38 5.08 -16.46
N ALA A 18 1.54 5.49 -17.41
CA ALA A 18 1.86 5.41 -18.84
C ALA A 18 3.16 6.18 -19.17
N LEU A 19 3.28 7.41 -18.70
CA LEU A 19 4.50 8.21 -18.88
C LEU A 19 5.74 7.61 -18.22
N PHE A 20 5.61 7.08 -17.00
CA PHE A 20 6.72 6.44 -16.31
C PHE A 20 7.19 5.20 -17.07
N ALA A 21 6.28 4.46 -17.70
CA ALA A 21 6.62 3.33 -18.57
C ALA A 21 7.25 3.76 -19.90
N GLU A 22 6.77 4.84 -20.52
CA GLU A 22 7.23 5.33 -21.83
C GLU A 22 8.62 5.98 -21.79
N GLN A 23 8.89 6.82 -20.78
CA GLN A 23 10.09 7.67 -20.73
C GLN A 23 10.79 7.69 -19.37
N GLY A 24 10.32 6.90 -18.40
CA GLY A 24 10.90 6.84 -17.06
C GLY A 24 10.35 7.89 -16.09
N TYR A 25 10.58 7.64 -14.80
CA TYR A 25 10.13 8.51 -13.72
C TYR A 25 10.79 9.89 -13.76
N GLU A 26 12.12 9.94 -13.90
CA GLU A 26 12.88 11.19 -13.79
C GLU A 26 12.58 12.17 -14.94
N SER A 27 12.44 11.66 -16.16
CA SER A 27 12.15 12.46 -17.35
C SER A 27 10.71 12.95 -17.45
N THR A 28 9.82 12.43 -16.59
CA THR A 28 8.41 12.83 -16.54
C THR A 28 8.17 14.04 -15.62
N THR A 29 7.46 15.05 -16.12
CA THR A 29 7.07 16.25 -15.36
C THR A 29 5.57 16.26 -15.00
N VAL A 30 5.20 17.01 -13.97
CA VAL A 30 3.79 17.23 -13.57
C VAL A 30 2.97 17.85 -14.71
N ALA A 31 3.57 18.77 -15.48
CA ALA A 31 2.96 19.37 -16.65
C ALA A 31 2.55 18.31 -17.70
N GLN A 32 3.46 17.39 -18.03
CA GLN A 32 3.19 16.32 -18.99
C GLN A 32 2.11 15.35 -18.50
N ILE A 33 2.11 15.03 -17.19
CA ILE A 33 1.07 14.19 -16.58
C ILE A 33 -0.29 14.89 -16.71
N ALA A 34 -0.38 16.15 -16.32
CA ALA A 34 -1.62 16.91 -16.37
C ALA A 34 -2.14 17.06 -17.80
N GLU A 35 -1.26 17.40 -18.76
CA GLU A 35 -1.60 17.55 -20.17
C GLU A 35 -2.18 16.25 -20.75
N ARG A 36 -1.52 15.11 -20.53
CA ARG A 36 -1.99 13.81 -21.01
C ARG A 36 -3.26 13.33 -20.31
N ALA A 37 -3.40 13.67 -19.05
CA ALA A 37 -4.66 13.50 -18.33
C ALA A 37 -5.72 14.52 -18.76
N GLY A 38 -5.49 15.40 -19.75
CA GLY A 38 -6.42 16.45 -20.17
C GLY A 38 -6.88 17.35 -19.02
N LEU A 39 -5.94 17.71 -18.15
CA LEU A 39 -6.12 18.50 -16.93
C LEU A 39 -5.00 19.55 -16.83
N THR A 40 -5.08 20.39 -15.80
CA THR A 40 -4.07 21.44 -15.54
C THR A 40 -3.15 21.04 -14.39
N GLU A 41 -1.94 21.60 -14.33
CA GLU A 41 -1.05 21.44 -13.17
C GLU A 41 -1.71 21.87 -11.86
N ARG A 42 -2.50 22.96 -11.89
CA ARG A 42 -3.32 23.37 -10.74
C ARG A 42 -4.27 22.26 -10.27
N THR A 43 -4.80 21.45 -11.19
CA THR A 43 -5.62 20.29 -10.84
C THR A 43 -4.79 19.16 -10.28
N PHE A 44 -3.61 18.90 -10.84
CA PHE A 44 -2.66 17.95 -10.25
C PHE A 44 -2.34 18.31 -8.79
N PHE A 45 -1.92 19.55 -8.53
CA PHE A 45 -1.52 20.00 -7.20
C PHE A 45 -2.66 20.09 -6.18
N ARG A 46 -3.92 20.02 -6.65
CA ARG A 46 -5.08 19.86 -5.77
C ARG A 46 -5.21 18.44 -5.21
N HIS A 47 -4.63 17.45 -5.90
CA HIS A 47 -4.69 16.04 -5.53
C HIS A 47 -3.37 15.53 -4.93
N TYR A 48 -2.23 16.03 -5.43
CA TYR A 48 -0.91 15.55 -5.05
C TYR A 48 0.00 16.71 -4.70
N THR A 49 0.78 16.59 -3.63
CA THR A 49 1.76 17.62 -3.26
C THR A 49 2.93 17.67 -4.24
N ASP A 50 3.29 16.52 -4.82
CA ASP A 50 4.35 16.39 -5.80
C ASP A 50 4.16 15.16 -6.71
N LYS A 51 5.11 14.94 -7.63
CA LYS A 51 5.13 13.81 -8.58
C LYS A 51 5.18 12.43 -7.89
N LYS A 52 5.88 12.30 -6.76
CA LYS A 52 6.04 11.02 -6.04
C LYS A 52 4.70 10.56 -5.50
N GLU A 53 3.92 11.46 -4.93
CA GLU A 53 2.66 11.11 -4.25
C GLU A 53 1.60 10.47 -5.15
N VAL A 54 1.71 10.61 -6.48
CA VAL A 54 0.86 9.87 -7.43
C VAL A 54 1.01 8.35 -7.28
N LEU A 55 2.20 7.87 -6.91
CA LEU A 55 2.49 6.44 -6.73
C LEU A 55 2.02 5.89 -5.37
N PHE A 56 1.73 6.75 -4.40
CA PHE A 56 1.34 6.35 -3.03
C PHE A 56 -0.12 6.67 -2.74
N TRP A 57 -0.83 7.05 -3.77
CA TRP A 57 -2.19 7.50 -3.67
C TRP A 57 -3.14 6.33 -3.47
N GLY A 58 -3.81 6.37 -2.32
CA GLY A 58 -4.47 5.21 -1.74
C GLY A 58 -3.83 4.79 -0.41
N GLN A 59 -2.64 5.29 -0.05
CA GLN A 59 -2.05 5.05 1.26
C GLN A 59 -3.02 5.38 2.40
N SER A 60 -3.65 6.56 2.40
CA SER A 60 -4.61 6.92 3.45
C SER A 60 -5.80 5.96 3.50
N LEU A 61 -6.31 5.51 2.35
CA LEU A 61 -7.39 4.53 2.29
C LEU A 61 -6.95 3.16 2.85
N LEU A 62 -5.72 2.73 2.57
CA LEU A 62 -5.17 1.48 3.09
C LEU A 62 -4.92 1.59 4.61
N GLU A 63 -4.40 2.72 5.09
CA GLU A 63 -4.24 3.02 6.52
C GLU A 63 -5.59 3.00 7.25
N GLU A 64 -6.60 3.69 6.71
CA GLU A 64 -7.96 3.71 7.22
C GLU A 64 -8.56 2.31 7.24
N THR A 65 -8.37 1.53 6.18
CA THR A 65 -8.88 0.16 6.08
C THR A 65 -8.21 -0.75 7.11
N LEU A 66 -6.88 -0.69 7.25
CA LEU A 66 -6.16 -1.46 8.26
C LEU A 66 -6.64 -1.11 9.67
N ALA A 67 -6.78 0.19 9.96
CA ALA A 67 -7.25 0.66 11.26
C ALA A 67 -8.70 0.24 11.53
N ALA A 68 -9.59 0.34 10.54
CA ALA A 68 -10.99 -0.05 10.64
C ALA A 68 -11.10 -1.57 10.87
N GLN A 69 -10.45 -2.38 10.04
CA GLN A 69 -10.44 -3.84 10.20
C GLN A 69 -9.92 -4.27 11.58
N ALA A 70 -8.83 -3.64 12.04
CA ALA A 70 -8.30 -3.93 13.36
C ALA A 70 -9.26 -3.50 14.47
N THR A 71 -9.95 -2.36 14.33
CA THR A 71 -10.93 -1.86 15.31
C THR A 71 -12.18 -2.74 15.38
N GLU A 72 -12.70 -3.19 14.23
CA GLU A 72 -13.94 -3.96 14.10
C GLU A 72 -13.78 -5.44 14.47
N ALA A 73 -12.55 -5.94 14.60
CA ALA A 73 -12.29 -7.32 14.99
C ALA A 73 -12.93 -7.67 16.35
N ALA A 74 -13.39 -8.92 16.51
CA ALA A 74 -14.05 -9.40 17.72
C ALA A 74 -13.19 -9.14 18.97
N PRO A 75 -13.75 -8.70 20.11
CA PRO A 75 -12.97 -8.33 21.30
C PRO A 75 -11.99 -9.39 21.79
N GLU A 76 -12.35 -10.66 21.65
CA GLU A 76 -11.59 -11.85 22.04
C GLU A 76 -10.57 -12.34 20.98
N ALA A 77 -10.56 -11.73 19.78
CA ALA A 77 -9.64 -12.13 18.72
C ALA A 77 -8.18 -11.93 19.15
N ALA A 78 -7.34 -12.94 18.90
CA ALA A 78 -5.93 -12.83 19.22
C ALA A 78 -5.28 -11.71 18.39
N PRO A 79 -4.40 -10.87 18.97
CA PRO A 79 -3.80 -9.74 18.27
C PRO A 79 -3.13 -10.08 16.92
N ILE A 80 -2.55 -11.27 16.79
CA ILE A 80 -1.96 -11.73 15.52
C ILE A 80 -3.00 -11.97 14.43
N ASP A 81 -4.17 -12.51 14.79
CA ASP A 81 -5.27 -12.76 13.85
C ASP A 81 -5.89 -11.45 13.37
N VAL A 82 -5.94 -10.44 14.26
CA VAL A 82 -6.36 -9.08 13.92
C VAL A 82 -5.43 -8.46 12.87
N VAL A 83 -4.11 -8.60 13.05
CA VAL A 83 -3.12 -8.07 12.12
C VAL A 83 -3.18 -8.80 10.78
N GLU A 84 -3.27 -10.14 10.78
CA GLU A 84 -3.42 -10.91 9.55
C GLU A 84 -4.67 -10.51 8.77
N ALA A 85 -5.83 -10.43 9.43
CA ALA A 85 -7.10 -10.07 8.77
C ALA A 85 -7.04 -8.67 8.14
N ALA A 86 -6.37 -7.73 8.81
CA ALA A 86 -6.15 -6.38 8.28
C ALA A 86 -5.29 -6.43 7.00
N PHE A 87 -4.15 -7.11 7.02
CA PHE A 87 -3.28 -7.22 5.84
C PHE A 87 -3.88 -8.06 4.71
N ALA A 88 -4.64 -9.12 5.01
CA ALA A 88 -5.38 -9.89 4.01
C ALA A 88 -6.44 -9.01 3.31
N THR A 89 -7.08 -8.10 4.03
CA THR A 89 -8.01 -7.12 3.43
C THR A 89 -7.28 -6.14 2.52
N MET A 90 -6.13 -5.64 2.98
CA MET A 90 -5.26 -4.77 2.17
C MET A 90 -4.78 -5.48 0.88
N ALA A 91 -4.40 -6.77 0.99
CA ALA A 91 -4.01 -7.62 -0.13
C ALA A 91 -5.12 -7.70 -1.19
N ARG A 92 -6.37 -8.00 -0.80
CA ARG A 92 -7.52 -8.05 -1.72
C ARG A 92 -7.72 -6.73 -2.46
N MET A 93 -7.61 -5.59 -1.76
CA MET A 93 -7.76 -4.27 -2.38
C MET A 93 -6.67 -3.98 -3.41
N ILE A 94 -5.43 -4.39 -3.13
CA ILE A 94 -4.29 -4.22 -4.04
C ILE A 94 -4.46 -5.11 -5.27
N ALA A 95 -4.76 -6.40 -5.08
CA ALA A 95 -4.97 -7.35 -6.17
C ALA A 95 -6.13 -6.94 -7.09
N GLY A 96 -7.16 -6.29 -6.54
CA GLY A 96 -8.28 -5.75 -7.31
C GLY A 96 -7.94 -4.59 -8.27
N ARG A 97 -6.71 -4.06 -8.25
CA ARG A 97 -6.28 -2.96 -9.15
C ARG A 97 -5.69 -3.42 -10.48
N GLY A 98 -5.84 -4.69 -10.85
CA GLY A 98 -5.36 -5.22 -12.13
C GLY A 98 -3.83 -5.15 -12.25
N THR A 99 -3.30 -4.60 -13.35
CA THR A 99 -1.85 -4.54 -13.59
C THR A 99 -1.12 -3.41 -12.87
N LEU A 100 -1.88 -2.42 -12.37
CA LEU A 100 -1.33 -1.18 -11.80
C LEU A 100 -0.32 -1.39 -10.67
N PRO A 101 -0.50 -2.34 -9.72
CA PRO A 101 0.50 -2.59 -8.69
C PRO A 101 1.87 -3.03 -9.24
N PHE A 102 1.90 -3.80 -10.33
CA PHE A 102 3.16 -4.25 -10.95
C PHE A 102 3.87 -3.10 -11.67
N GLU A 103 3.12 -2.29 -12.42
CA GLU A 103 3.66 -1.08 -13.06
C GLU A 103 4.23 -0.12 -12.03
N ARG A 104 3.47 0.12 -10.94
CA ARG A 104 3.91 0.92 -9.80
C ARG A 104 5.20 0.37 -9.20
N GLN A 105 5.27 -0.94 -8.94
CA GLN A 105 6.42 -1.53 -8.28
C GLN A 105 7.69 -1.40 -9.14
N ARG A 106 7.60 -1.61 -10.46
CA ARG A 106 8.73 -1.38 -11.38
C ARG A 106 9.30 0.04 -11.30
N VAL A 107 8.43 1.06 -11.17
CA VAL A 107 8.85 2.47 -11.05
C VAL A 107 9.54 2.72 -9.71
N ILE A 108 9.01 2.16 -8.63
CA ILE A 108 9.61 2.26 -7.29
C ILE A 108 10.97 1.56 -7.27
N ASP A 109 11.06 0.37 -7.83
CA ASP A 109 12.29 -0.40 -7.90
C ASP A 109 13.34 0.27 -8.78
N ALA A 110 12.97 1.06 -9.79
CA ALA A 110 13.96 1.81 -10.57
C ALA A 110 14.50 3.06 -9.83
N THR A 111 13.88 3.50 -8.74
CA THR A 111 14.08 4.86 -8.20
C THR A 111 14.36 4.85 -6.68
N PRO A 112 15.60 5.07 -6.21
CA PRO A 112 15.96 5.01 -4.79
C PRO A 112 15.08 5.88 -3.87
N ALA A 113 14.81 7.12 -4.26
CA ALA A 113 13.99 8.05 -3.47
C ALA A 113 12.52 7.59 -3.32
N LEU A 114 12.02 6.74 -4.24
CA LEU A 114 10.69 6.15 -4.13
C LEU A 114 10.68 4.93 -3.20
N ARG A 115 11.76 4.14 -3.20
CA ARG A 115 11.93 3.04 -2.22
C ARG A 115 11.97 3.59 -0.79
N GLU A 116 12.71 4.68 -0.56
CA GLU A 116 12.74 5.37 0.73
C GLU A 116 11.33 5.81 1.16
N ARG A 117 10.54 6.38 0.23
CA ARG A 117 9.15 6.79 0.52
C ARG A 117 8.23 5.60 0.82
N GLU A 118 8.44 4.45 0.17
CA GLU A 118 7.69 3.21 0.47
C GLU A 118 8.04 2.68 1.86
N LEU A 119 9.31 2.71 2.27
CA LEU A 119 9.72 2.33 3.64
C LEU A 119 9.03 3.22 4.69
N HIS A 120 8.99 4.54 4.48
CA HIS A 120 8.28 5.45 5.37
C HIS A 120 6.76 5.14 5.43
N LYS A 121 6.16 4.75 4.31
CA LYS A 121 4.75 4.31 4.28
C LYS A 121 4.55 3.03 5.09
N MET A 122 5.43 2.04 4.95
CA MET A 122 5.35 0.79 5.72
C MET A 122 5.49 1.04 7.23
N ASP A 123 6.39 1.94 7.65
CA ASP A 123 6.52 2.37 9.05
C ASP A 123 5.23 3.04 9.56
N ALA A 124 4.59 3.90 8.75
CA ALA A 124 3.32 4.51 9.10
C ALA A 124 2.20 3.48 9.33
N LEU A 125 2.08 2.47 8.43
CA LEU A 125 1.11 1.38 8.59
C LEU A 125 1.35 0.59 9.90
N ALA A 126 2.61 0.27 10.22
CA ALA A 126 2.96 -0.41 11.46
C ALA A 126 2.57 0.42 12.70
N ARG A 127 2.82 1.74 12.70
CA ARG A 127 2.46 2.63 13.81
C ARG A 127 0.96 2.73 14.01
N THR A 128 0.19 2.83 12.92
CA THR A 128 -1.27 2.85 12.96
C THR A 128 -1.80 1.55 13.56
N LEU A 129 -1.37 0.40 13.07
CA LEU A 129 -1.77 -0.90 13.63
C LEU A 129 -1.36 -1.07 15.09
N ALA A 130 -0.14 -0.69 15.47
CA ALA A 130 0.32 -0.76 16.85
C ALA A 130 -0.55 0.10 17.78
N THR A 131 -0.95 1.29 17.33
CA THR A 131 -1.85 2.19 18.08
C THR A 131 -3.23 1.56 18.23
N THR A 132 -3.79 1.00 17.15
CA THR A 132 -5.09 0.34 17.18
C THR A 132 -5.09 -0.88 18.09
N LEU A 133 -4.08 -1.73 18.03
CA LEU A 133 -3.94 -2.90 18.91
C LEU A 133 -3.80 -2.50 20.39
N ALA A 134 -3.05 -1.43 20.68
CA ALA A 134 -2.95 -0.90 22.04
C ALA A 134 -4.30 -0.38 22.54
N GLY A 135 -5.09 0.27 21.67
CA GLY A 135 -6.46 0.69 21.98
C GLY A 135 -7.41 -0.48 22.27
N ARG A 136 -7.10 -1.67 21.75
CA ARG A 136 -7.81 -2.93 22.04
C ARG A 136 -7.33 -3.63 23.32
N GLY A 137 -6.40 -3.02 24.07
CA GLY A 137 -5.89 -3.56 25.32
C GLY A 137 -4.63 -4.43 25.19
N ALA A 138 -4.04 -4.56 23.99
CA ALA A 138 -2.75 -5.22 23.86
C ALA A 138 -1.65 -4.40 24.56
N ALA A 139 -0.71 -5.09 25.22
CA ALA A 139 0.45 -4.41 25.82
C ALA A 139 1.25 -3.68 24.75
N ALA A 140 1.65 -2.42 25.01
CA ALA A 140 2.27 -1.55 24.01
C ALA A 140 3.51 -2.16 23.31
N ARG A 141 4.32 -2.94 24.05
CA ARG A 141 5.45 -3.67 23.47
C ARG A 141 4.98 -4.75 22.48
N ALA A 142 4.01 -5.56 22.88
CA ALA A 142 3.46 -6.63 22.04
C ALA A 142 2.80 -6.05 20.79
N ALA A 143 2.01 -4.97 20.93
CA ALA A 143 1.38 -4.28 19.80
C ALA A 143 2.40 -3.79 18.76
N ARG A 144 3.51 -3.17 19.20
CA ARG A 144 4.58 -2.73 18.29
C ARG A 144 5.27 -3.90 17.59
N VAL A 145 5.59 -4.96 18.32
CA VAL A 145 6.25 -6.15 17.76
C VAL A 145 5.35 -6.82 16.72
N LEU A 146 4.08 -7.03 17.03
CA LEU A 146 3.13 -7.68 16.13
C LEU A 146 2.85 -6.84 14.88
N ALA A 147 2.69 -5.52 15.01
CA ALA A 147 2.48 -4.66 13.86
C ALA A 147 3.71 -4.61 12.93
N GLY A 148 4.91 -4.53 13.51
CA GLY A 148 6.16 -4.60 12.75
C GLY A 148 6.36 -5.95 12.06
N ALA A 149 6.10 -7.05 12.76
CA ALA A 149 6.15 -8.39 12.18
C ALA A 149 5.12 -8.57 11.04
N GLY A 150 3.89 -8.07 11.23
CA GLY A 150 2.85 -8.12 10.21
C GLY A 150 3.23 -7.35 8.94
N VAL A 151 3.84 -6.15 9.08
CA VAL A 151 4.41 -5.43 7.93
C VAL A 151 5.48 -6.27 7.23
N ALA A 152 6.41 -6.87 7.98
CA ALA A 152 7.47 -7.70 7.38
C ALA A 152 6.91 -8.92 6.63
N ALA A 153 5.94 -9.62 7.20
CA ALA A 153 5.26 -10.74 6.52
C ALA A 153 4.53 -10.29 5.25
N PHE A 154 3.81 -9.16 5.32
CA PHE A 154 3.14 -8.60 4.16
C PHE A 154 4.14 -8.17 3.07
N THR A 155 5.27 -7.56 3.43
CA THR A 155 6.33 -7.20 2.48
C THR A 155 6.86 -8.43 1.75
N ALA A 156 7.19 -9.52 2.47
CA ALA A 156 7.66 -10.76 1.86
C ALA A 156 6.60 -11.38 0.91
N ALA A 157 5.34 -11.41 1.35
CA ALA A 157 4.22 -11.88 0.53
C ALA A 157 4.02 -11.03 -0.73
N TYR A 158 4.13 -9.71 -0.60
CA TYR A 158 4.01 -8.78 -1.72
C TYR A 158 5.17 -8.94 -2.72
N GLU A 159 6.39 -9.15 -2.25
CA GLU A 159 7.55 -9.44 -3.11
C GLU A 159 7.38 -10.75 -3.89
N GLU A 160 6.90 -11.82 -3.25
CA GLU A 160 6.57 -13.09 -3.92
C GLU A 160 5.51 -12.87 -5.02
N TRP A 161 4.46 -12.13 -4.70
CA TRP A 161 3.37 -11.83 -5.62
C TRP A 161 3.83 -11.00 -6.84
N ILE A 162 4.67 -9.98 -6.61
CA ILE A 162 5.25 -9.16 -7.66
C ILE A 162 6.18 -9.99 -8.54
N ALA A 163 7.04 -10.83 -7.96
CA ALA A 163 7.96 -11.69 -8.70
C ALA A 163 7.22 -12.73 -9.56
N ALA A 164 6.07 -13.20 -9.10
CA ALA A 164 5.20 -14.10 -9.84
C ALA A 164 4.30 -13.40 -10.88
N GLU A 165 4.39 -12.07 -11.02
CA GLU A 165 3.51 -11.25 -11.88
C GLU A 165 2.01 -11.53 -11.65
N GLY A 166 1.63 -11.80 -10.39
CA GLY A 166 0.25 -12.12 -10.03
C GLY A 166 -0.23 -13.52 -10.41
N ALA A 167 0.66 -14.42 -10.82
CA ALA A 167 0.33 -15.83 -11.04
C ALA A 167 -0.06 -16.58 -9.75
N VAL A 168 0.29 -16.03 -8.59
CA VAL A 168 -0.20 -16.44 -7.27
C VAL A 168 -1.18 -15.40 -6.73
N ASP A 169 -2.07 -15.81 -5.84
CA ASP A 169 -3.01 -14.89 -5.18
C ASP A 169 -2.32 -14.16 -4.01
N LEU A 170 -2.41 -12.82 -3.98
CA LEU A 170 -1.75 -11.96 -2.97
C LEU A 170 -2.29 -12.23 -1.55
N GLU A 171 -3.58 -12.51 -1.43
CA GLU A 171 -4.20 -12.80 -0.14
C GLU A 171 -3.70 -14.14 0.40
N ASP A 172 -3.57 -15.14 -0.47
CA ASP A 172 -3.06 -16.45 -0.09
C ASP A 172 -1.59 -16.43 0.32
N VAL A 173 -0.71 -15.74 -0.44
CA VAL A 173 0.70 -15.55 -0.01
C VAL A 173 0.79 -14.77 1.30
N THR A 174 -0.12 -13.81 1.53
CA THR A 174 -0.18 -13.06 2.80
C THR A 174 -0.49 -14.02 3.94
N ARG A 175 -1.56 -14.83 3.83
CA ARG A 175 -1.91 -15.83 4.84
C ARG A 175 -0.77 -16.81 5.10
N ARG A 176 -0.08 -17.28 4.05
CA ARG A 176 1.10 -18.16 4.18
C ARG A 176 2.21 -17.49 4.99
N ALA A 177 2.56 -16.24 4.67
CA ALA A 177 3.59 -15.51 5.42
C ALA A 177 3.22 -15.32 6.91
N PHE A 178 1.93 -15.12 7.22
CA PHE A 178 1.46 -15.08 8.61
C PHE A 178 1.45 -16.46 9.30
N ALA A 179 1.23 -17.55 8.56
CA ALA A 179 1.41 -18.90 9.07
C ALA A 179 2.88 -19.18 9.41
N ASP A 180 3.82 -18.80 8.53
CA ASP A 180 5.27 -18.93 8.78
C ASP A 180 5.71 -18.14 10.02
N LEU A 181 5.16 -16.94 10.24
CA LEU A 181 5.40 -16.17 11.46
C LEU A 181 4.92 -16.92 12.73
N ARG A 182 3.77 -17.60 12.68
CA ARG A 182 3.27 -18.40 13.81
C ARG A 182 4.14 -19.61 14.07
N ASP A 183 4.51 -20.33 13.02
CA ASP A 183 5.27 -21.58 13.12
C ASP A 183 6.73 -21.31 13.55
N GLY A 184 7.34 -20.26 13.00
CA GLY A 184 8.69 -19.81 13.39
C GLY A 184 8.77 -19.29 14.84
N ALA A 185 7.69 -18.72 15.37
CA ALA A 185 7.58 -18.35 16.78
C ALA A 185 7.23 -19.54 17.69
N GLY A 186 6.58 -20.58 17.14
CA GLY A 186 6.14 -21.78 17.84
C GLY A 186 7.21 -22.85 18.00
N GLY A 187 8.25 -22.85 17.16
CA GLY A 187 9.44 -23.69 17.28
C GLY A 187 9.17 -25.20 17.21
N ARG A 188 9.57 -25.82 16.09
CA ARG A 188 10.18 -27.15 16.10
C ARG A 188 11.55 -27.05 15.45
#